data_AF-A0A1I4K8A2-F1
#
_entry.id   AF-A0A1I4K8A2-F1
#
_cell.length_a   1.000
_cell.length_b   1.000
_cell.length_c   1.000
_cell.angle_alpha   90.00
_cell.angle_beta   90.00
_cell.angle_gamma   90.00
#
_symmetry.space_group_name_H-M   'P 1'
#
loop_
_entity.id
_entity.type
_entity.pdbx_description
1 polymer ?
#
loop_
_entity_poly.entity_id
_entity_poly.type
_entity_poly.pdbx_seq_one_letter_code
_entity_poly.pdbx_strand_id
1 'polypeptide(L)'
;MNLDPGSLTLTLLPLPITLALSVTDLRRRILPDPLNLLLLGLGLAVATMREPEPSALAACLAQAAAAFGCLWGLRALYGRLRGRTGLGLGDVKFVGAATAWIGLEGLPLLILIASTAALAALALAALAGRRVTREFRLPFGPFLAAGLHAALLLGHAP
;
A
#
# COMPACT_ATOMS: atom_id res chain seq x y z
N MET A 1 9.22 -10.39 18.69
CA MET A 1 9.25 -9.00 18.18
C MET A 1 10.61 -8.44 18.55
N ASN A 2 11.60 -8.57 17.67
CA ASN A 2 12.91 -7.93 17.87
C ASN A 2 12.73 -6.48 17.47
N LEU A 3 12.65 -5.58 18.45
CA LEU A 3 12.61 -4.13 18.22
C LEU A 3 14.04 -3.62 18.09
N ASP A 4 14.75 -4.11 17.08
CA ASP A 4 16.08 -3.59 16.77
C ASP A 4 15.96 -2.17 16.18
N PRO A 5 16.96 -1.29 16.41
CA PRO A 5 16.93 0.07 15.86
C PRO A 5 16.81 0.13 14.33
N GLY A 6 17.28 -0.90 13.63
CA GLY A 6 17.22 -1.00 12.17
C GLY A 6 15.80 -1.18 11.65
N SER A 7 15.04 -2.13 12.19
CA SER A 7 13.65 -2.38 11.82
C SER A 7 12.73 -1.19 12.13
N LEU A 8 12.97 -0.50 13.25
CA LEU A 8 12.25 0.75 13.56
C LEU A 8 12.54 1.86 12.55
N THR A 9 13.80 2.00 12.12
CA THR A 9 14.19 3.01 11.13
C THR A 9 13.51 2.74 9.79
N LEU A 10 13.51 1.49 9.32
CA LEU A 10 12.85 1.09 8.07
C LEU A 10 11.34 1.32 8.11
N THR A 11 10.71 1.04 9.26
CA THR A 11 9.29 1.31 9.47
C THR A 11 8.99 2.81 9.43
N LEU A 12 9.80 3.63 10.09
CA LEU A 12 9.52 5.07 10.19
C LEU A 12 9.89 5.86 8.91
N LEU A 13 10.79 5.34 8.08
CA LEU A 13 11.27 6.02 6.87
C LEU A 13 10.15 6.38 5.86
N PRO A 14 9.20 5.49 5.50
CA PRO A 14 8.10 5.82 4.59
C PRO A 14 6.96 6.62 5.28
N LEU A 15 7.00 6.83 6.59
CA LEU A 15 5.96 7.51 7.36
C LEU A 15 5.56 8.90 6.81
N PRO A 16 6.48 9.85 6.54
CA PRO A 16 6.09 11.18 6.05
C PRO A 16 5.35 11.12 4.70
N ILE A 17 5.77 10.21 3.80
CA ILE A 17 5.17 10.06 2.47
C ILE A 17 3.79 9.41 2.59
N THR A 18 3.70 8.32 3.36
CA THR A 18 2.44 7.61 3.60
C THR A 18 1.44 8.47 4.35
N LEU A 19 1.89 9.35 5.25
CA LEU A 19 1.04 10.35 5.91
C LEU A 19 0.51 11.39 4.91
N ALA A 20 1.37 11.93 4.04
CA ALA A 20 0.96 12.86 3.00
C ALA A 20 -0.04 12.23 2.01
N LEU A 21 0.19 10.97 1.61
CA LEU A 21 -0.73 10.17 0.81
C LEU A 21 -2.08 9.97 1.53
N SER A 22 -2.05 9.59 2.81
CA SER A 22 -3.25 9.37 3.63
C SER A 22 -4.08 10.65 3.79
N VAL A 23 -3.44 11.78 4.09
CA VAL A 23 -4.12 13.08 4.22
C VAL A 23 -4.73 13.52 2.89
N THR A 24 -4.01 13.31 1.78
CA THR A 24 -4.51 13.67 0.45
C THR A 24 -5.67 12.78 0.05
N ASP A 25 -5.62 11.50 0.37
CA ASP A 25 -6.71 10.56 0.10
C ASP A 25 -7.96 10.90 0.92
N LEU A 26 -7.80 11.20 2.22
CA LEU A 26 -8.90 11.62 3.08
C LEU A 26 -9.59 12.91 2.60
N ARG A 27 -8.83 13.85 2.04
CA ARG A 27 -9.35 15.16 1.58
C ARG A 27 -9.89 15.13 0.14
N ARG A 28 -9.18 14.46 -0.77
CA ARG A 28 -9.39 14.57 -2.21
C ARG A 28 -9.69 13.23 -2.89
N ARG A 29 -9.57 12.10 -2.17
CA ARG A 29 -9.74 10.72 -2.69
C ARG A 29 -8.84 10.41 -3.88
N ILE A 30 -7.62 10.95 -3.84
CA ILE A 30 -6.59 10.79 -4.87
C ILE A 30 -5.28 10.52 -4.14
N LEU A 31 -4.50 9.56 -4.65
CA LEU A 31 -3.12 9.33 -4.26
C LEU A 31 -2.21 9.92 -5.34
N PRO A 32 -1.54 11.07 -5.11
CA PRO A 32 -0.74 11.74 -6.11
C PRO A 32 0.40 10.87 -6.66
N ASP A 33 0.53 10.86 -7.97
CA ASP A 33 1.58 10.12 -8.68
C ASP A 33 2.99 10.46 -8.18
N PRO A 34 3.36 11.75 -7.94
CA PRO A 34 4.69 12.08 -7.41
C PRO A 34 4.99 11.43 -6.05
N LEU A 35 4.00 11.31 -5.17
CA LEU A 35 4.19 10.70 -3.86
C LEU A 35 4.30 9.17 -3.95
N ASN A 36 3.54 8.54 -4.84
CA ASN A 36 3.69 7.11 -5.11
C ASN A 36 5.06 6.80 -5.74
N LEU A 37 5.53 7.64 -6.67
CA LEU A 37 6.86 7.50 -7.27
C LEU A 37 7.97 7.72 -6.24
N LEU A 38 7.82 8.70 -5.35
CA LEU A 38 8.75 8.93 -4.26
C LEU A 38 8.80 7.73 -3.30
N LEU A 39 7.64 7.16 -2.95
CA LEU A 39 7.55 5.95 -2.14
C LEU A 39 8.27 4.78 -2.81
N LEU A 40 8.02 4.55 -4.11
CA LEU A 40 8.69 3.51 -4.89
C LEU A 40 10.21 3.74 -4.93
N GLY A 41 10.65 4.96 -5.28
CA GLY A 41 12.06 5.30 -5.42
C GLY A 41 12.86 5.11 -4.14
N LEU A 42 12.29 5.49 -2.99
CA LEU A 42 12.93 5.25 -1.70
C LEU A 42 12.96 3.76 -1.32
N GLY A 43 11.91 2.99 -1.62
CA GLY A 43 11.90 1.55 -1.38
C GLY A 43 12.98 0.84 -2.21
N LEU A 44 13.11 1.20 -3.48
CA LEU A 44 14.18 0.70 -4.36
C LEU A 44 15.57 1.08 -3.84
N ALA A 45 15.76 2.33 -3.40
CA ALA A 45 17.02 2.77 -2.82
C ALA A 45 17.38 1.94 -1.58
N VAL A 46 16.43 1.73 -0.66
CA VAL A 46 16.62 0.89 0.52
C VAL A 46 16.97 -0.54 0.15
N ALA A 47 16.27 -1.14 -0.83
CA ALA A 47 16.57 -2.49 -1.30
C ALA A 47 18.00 -2.61 -1.83
N THR A 48 18.45 -1.66 -2.67
CA THR A 48 19.81 -1.65 -3.22
C THR A 48 20.90 -1.34 -2.18
N MET A 49 20.58 -0.62 -1.11
CA MET A 49 21.53 -0.36 -0.02
C MET A 49 21.70 -1.58 0.89
N ARG A 50 20.66 -2.42 1.02
CA ARG A 50 20.69 -3.65 1.81
C ARG A 50 21.35 -4.80 1.06
N GLU A 51 21.07 -4.90 -0.24
CA GLU A 51 21.68 -5.85 -1.15
C GLU A 51 22.35 -5.09 -2.32
N PRO A 52 23.66 -4.79 -2.26
CA PRO A 52 24.36 -4.03 -3.29
C PRO A 52 24.63 -4.81 -4.58
N GLU A 53 24.01 -5.97 -4.76
CA GLU A 53 24.09 -6.76 -5.99
C GLU A 53 23.28 -6.09 -7.11
N PRO A 54 23.82 -5.98 -8.34
CA PRO A 54 23.08 -5.39 -9.47
C PRO A 54 21.75 -6.09 -9.79
N SER A 55 21.63 -7.37 -9.43
CA SER A 55 20.41 -8.17 -9.60
C SER A 55 19.30 -7.76 -8.63
N ALA A 56 19.61 -7.18 -7.47
CA ALA A 56 18.64 -6.82 -6.44
C ALA A 56 17.68 -5.72 -6.93
N LEU A 57 18.20 -4.70 -7.64
CA LEU A 57 17.37 -3.65 -8.23
C LEU A 57 16.38 -4.23 -9.25
N ALA A 58 16.86 -5.09 -10.15
CA ALA A 58 16.03 -5.72 -11.17
C ALA A 58 14.95 -6.62 -10.55
N ALA A 59 15.31 -7.39 -9.52
CA ALA A 59 14.37 -8.24 -8.79
C ALA A 59 13.29 -7.41 -8.07
N CYS A 60 13.68 -6.35 -7.35
CA CYS A 60 12.75 -5.47 -6.64
C CYS A 60 11.78 -4.75 -7.61
N LEU A 61 12.30 -4.26 -8.74
CA LEU A 61 11.47 -3.68 -9.80
C LEU A 61 10.52 -4.70 -10.41
N ALA A 62 10.98 -5.93 -10.67
CA ALA A 62 10.13 -6.99 -11.20
C ALA A 62 8.99 -7.34 -10.23
N GLN A 63 9.29 -7.41 -8.94
CA GLN A 63 8.29 -7.64 -7.89
C GLN A 63 7.25 -6.51 -7.83
N ALA A 64 7.70 -5.24 -7.81
CA ALA A 64 6.82 -4.08 -7.82
C ALA A 64 5.93 -4.04 -9.07
N ALA A 65 6.51 -4.33 -10.25
CA ALA A 65 5.78 -4.41 -11.51
C ALA A 65 4.76 -5.56 -11.53
N ALA A 66 5.12 -6.72 -10.97
CA ALA A 66 4.22 -7.87 -10.86
C ALA A 66 3.03 -7.55 -9.94
N ALA A 67 3.27 -6.93 -8.77
CA ALA A 67 2.22 -6.50 -7.86
C ALA A 67 1.26 -5.48 -8.51
N PHE A 68 1.83 -4.46 -9.16
CA PHE A 68 1.05 -3.46 -9.91
C PHE A 68 0.23 -4.11 -11.02
N GLY A 69 0.86 -4.93 -11.87
CA GLY A 69 0.22 -5.59 -13.01
C GLY A 69 -0.91 -6.54 -12.58
N CYS A 70 -0.70 -7.31 -11.52
CA CYS A 70 -1.71 -8.21 -10.96
C CYS A 70 -2.95 -7.44 -10.47
N LEU A 71 -2.76 -6.41 -9.64
CA LEU A 71 -3.88 -5.61 -9.13
C LEU A 71 -4.55 -4.77 -10.21
N TRP A 72 -3.78 -4.25 -11.17
CA TRP A 72 -4.34 -3.56 -12.32
C TRP A 72 -5.19 -4.49 -13.18
N GLY A 73 -4.72 -5.71 -13.43
CA GLY A 73 -5.47 -6.76 -14.14
C GLY A 73 -6.75 -7.14 -13.40
N LEU A 74 -6.68 -7.36 -12.10
CA LEU A 74 -7.85 -7.63 -11.26
C LEU A 74 -8.85 -6.48 -11.30
N ARG A 75 -8.37 -5.23 -11.21
CA ARG A 75 -9.19 -4.02 -11.34
C ARG A 75 -9.87 -3.95 -12.71
N ALA A 76 -9.16 -4.24 -13.79
CA ALA A 76 -9.69 -4.23 -15.15
C ALA A 76 -10.74 -5.32 -15.37
N LEU A 77 -10.46 -6.55 -14.92
CA LEU A 77 -11.37 -7.69 -14.99
C LEU A 77 -12.65 -7.42 -14.18
N TYR A 78 -12.51 -6.97 -12.94
CA TYR A 78 -13.64 -6.60 -12.10
C TYR A 78 -14.48 -5.49 -12.74
N GLY A 79 -13.83 -4.46 -13.29
CA GLY A 79 -14.48 -3.36 -14.00
C GLY A 79 -15.33 -3.85 -15.18
N ARG A 80 -14.80 -4.80 -15.97
CA ARG A 80 -15.52 -5.41 -17.10
C ARG A 80 -16.71 -6.26 -16.63
N LEU A 81 -16.54 -7.06 -15.58
CA LEU A 81 -17.57 -7.99 -15.09
C LEU A 81 -18.71 -7.30 -14.33
N ARG A 82 -18.40 -6.23 -13.58
CA ARG A 82 -19.38 -5.57 -12.69
C ARG A 82 -19.84 -4.21 -13.20
N GLY A 83 -19.26 -3.69 -14.28
CA GLY A 83 -19.58 -2.37 -14.84
C GLY A 83 -19.25 -1.20 -13.89
N ARG A 84 -18.47 -1.45 -12.84
CA ARG A 84 -18.10 -0.46 -11.80
C ARG A 84 -16.65 -0.68 -11.37
N THR A 85 -15.97 0.40 -11.03
CA THR A 85 -14.62 0.34 -10.48
C THR A 85 -14.66 -0.09 -9.01
N GLY A 86 -14.10 -1.26 -8.71
CA GLY A 86 -13.93 -1.74 -7.33
C GLY A 86 -12.78 -1.03 -6.62
N LEU A 87 -11.56 -1.14 -7.18
CA LEU A 87 -10.34 -0.55 -6.63
C LEU A 87 -9.92 0.73 -7.39
N GLY A 88 -9.46 1.75 -6.67
CA GLY A 88 -8.92 2.97 -7.25
C GLY A 88 -7.58 2.72 -7.94
N LEU A 89 -7.27 3.46 -9.01
CA LEU A 89 -5.94 3.34 -9.64
C LEU A 89 -4.83 3.85 -8.71
N GLY A 90 -5.14 4.82 -7.84
CA GLY A 90 -4.22 5.29 -6.81
C GLY A 90 -3.81 4.16 -5.85
N ASP A 91 -4.76 3.34 -5.43
CA ASP A 91 -4.51 2.18 -4.56
C ASP A 91 -3.60 1.15 -5.24
N VAL A 92 -3.81 0.88 -6.53
CA VAL A 92 -2.96 -0.02 -7.33
C VAL A 92 -1.52 0.51 -7.40
N LYS A 93 -1.35 1.82 -7.63
CA LYS A 93 -0.04 2.48 -7.66
C LYS A 93 0.65 2.41 -6.30
N PHE A 94 -0.10 2.67 -5.22
CA PHE A 94 0.42 2.56 -3.86
C PHE A 94 0.92 1.15 -3.58
N VAL A 95 0.13 0.12 -3.89
CA VAL A 95 0.51 -1.26 -3.62
C VAL A 95 1.76 -1.65 -4.40
N GLY A 96 1.86 -1.28 -5.68
CA GLY A 96 3.08 -1.48 -6.46
C GLY A 96 4.31 -0.79 -5.85
N ALA A 97 4.15 0.44 -5.38
CA ALA A 97 5.23 1.17 -4.69
C ALA A 97 5.60 0.54 -3.34
N ALA A 98 4.61 0.10 -2.56
CA ALA A 98 4.78 -0.55 -1.26
C ALA A 98 5.48 -1.91 -1.37
N THR A 99 5.29 -2.65 -2.47
CA THR A 99 6.01 -3.91 -2.73
C THR A 99 7.53 -3.71 -2.76
N ALA A 100 8.04 -2.55 -3.17
CA ALA A 100 9.48 -2.28 -3.09
C ALA A 100 10.02 -2.20 -1.65
N TRP A 101 9.14 -2.06 -0.66
CA TRP A 101 9.50 -1.99 0.77
C TRP A 101 9.32 -3.30 1.53
N ILE A 102 8.47 -4.21 1.05
CA ILE A 102 8.08 -5.42 1.79
C ILE A 102 8.20 -6.70 0.95
N GLY A 103 8.65 -6.57 -0.28
CA GLY A 103 8.65 -7.62 -1.28
C GLY A 103 7.23 -8.08 -1.66
N LEU A 104 7.16 -9.11 -2.51
CA LEU A 104 5.89 -9.79 -2.79
C LEU A 104 5.37 -10.59 -1.58
N GLU A 105 6.26 -11.03 -0.70
CA GLU A 105 5.91 -11.83 0.48
C GLU A 105 5.13 -11.03 1.53
N GLY A 106 5.44 -9.75 1.72
CA GLY A 106 4.69 -8.86 2.62
C GLY A 106 3.34 -8.39 2.04
N LEU A 107 3.10 -8.59 0.75
CA LEU A 107 1.91 -8.08 0.06
C LEU A 107 0.58 -8.62 0.62
N PRO A 108 0.42 -9.94 0.87
CA PRO A 108 -0.81 -10.49 1.43
C PRO A 108 -1.12 -9.89 2.81
N LEU A 109 -0.09 -9.67 3.63
CA LEU A 109 -0.22 -9.09 4.96
C LEU A 109 -0.67 -7.62 4.89
N LEU A 110 -0.05 -6.83 4.01
CA LEU A 110 -0.47 -5.45 3.76
C LEU A 110 -1.95 -5.39 3.36
N ILE A 111 -2.37 -6.21 2.39
CA ILE A 111 -3.76 -6.25 1.90
C ILE A 111 -4.71 -6.71 3.01
N LEU A 112 -4.32 -7.72 3.80
CA LEU A 112 -5.13 -8.23 4.90
C LEU A 112 -5.37 -7.16 5.96
N ILE A 113 -4.31 -6.47 6.40
CA ILE A 113 -4.41 -5.41 7.41
C ILE A 113 -5.22 -4.24 6.86
N ALA A 114 -4.96 -3.81 5.62
CA ALA A 114 -5.69 -2.70 5.01
C ALA A 114 -7.19 -3.00 4.87
N SER A 115 -7.53 -4.18 4.36
CA SER A 115 -8.93 -4.59 4.14
C SER A 115 -9.69 -4.82 5.45
N THR A 116 -9.06 -5.46 6.45
CA THR A 116 -9.69 -5.68 7.76
C THR A 116 -9.90 -4.37 8.51
N ALA A 117 -8.91 -3.47 8.51
CA ALA A 117 -9.04 -2.16 9.14
C ALA A 117 -10.11 -1.29 8.45
N ALA A 118 -10.16 -1.31 7.12
CA ALA A 118 -11.20 -0.63 6.35
C ALA A 118 -12.60 -1.18 6.66
N LEU A 119 -12.74 -2.52 6.73
CA LEU A 119 -14.01 -3.17 7.04
C LEU A 119 -14.46 -2.87 8.48
N ALA A 120 -13.54 -2.90 9.44
CA ALA A 120 -13.81 -2.53 10.83
C ALA A 120 -14.26 -1.06 10.94
N ALA A 121 -13.58 -0.14 10.26
CA ALA A 121 -13.97 1.27 10.22
C ALA A 121 -15.37 1.46 9.61
N LEU A 122 -15.69 0.70 8.55
CA LEU A 122 -17.02 0.74 7.93
C LEU A 122 -18.11 0.19 8.87
N ALA A 123 -17.83 -0.92 9.56
CA ALA A 123 -18.74 -1.52 10.52
C ALA A 123 -19.02 -0.57 11.70
N LEU A 124 -17.98 0.06 12.25
CA LEU A 124 -18.13 1.06 13.31
C LEU A 124 -18.93 2.28 12.84
N ALA A 125 -18.70 2.75 11.61
CA ALA A 125 -19.48 3.85 11.04
C ALA A 125 -20.97 3.48 10.91
N ALA A 126 -21.28 2.25 10.48
CA ALA A 126 -22.65 1.75 10.38
C ALA A 126 -23.32 1.62 11.76
N LEU A 127 -22.61 1.10 12.77
CA LEU A 127 -23.10 1.01 14.15
C LEU A 127 -23.34 2.39 14.77
N ALA A 128 -22.54 3.39 14.38
CA ALA A 128 -22.74 4.79 14.78
C ALA A 128 -23.88 5.49 14.00
N GLY A 129 -24.69 4.76 13.23
CA GLY A 129 -25.84 5.29 12.50
C GLY A 129 -25.49 6.08 11.24
N ARG A 130 -24.25 6.03 10.75
CA ARG A 130 -23.89 6.67 9.47
C ARG A 130 -24.45 5.85 8.31
N ARG A 131 -25.04 6.53 7.33
CA ARG A 131 -25.51 5.90 6.09
C ARG A 131 -24.34 5.41 5.26
N VAL A 132 -24.02 4.13 5.37
CA VAL A 132 -23.10 3.43 4.47
C VAL A 132 -23.87 3.04 3.21
N THR A 133 -23.85 3.92 2.21
CA THR A 133 -24.44 3.63 0.90
C THR A 133 -23.43 2.92 0.00
N ARG A 134 -23.92 2.22 -1.03
CA ARG A 134 -23.06 1.62 -2.07
C ARG A 134 -22.18 2.63 -2.82
N GLU A 135 -22.49 3.92 -2.73
CA GLU A 135 -21.73 5.01 -3.36
C GLU A 135 -20.69 5.63 -2.42
N PHE A 136 -20.71 5.27 -1.14
CA PHE A 136 -19.72 5.72 -0.18
C PHE A 136 -18.36 5.13 -0.53
N ARG A 137 -17.49 5.96 -1.11
CA ARG A 137 -16.08 5.62 -1.35
C ARG A 137 -15.28 5.95 -0.10
N LEU A 138 -14.93 4.90 0.64
CA LEU A 138 -14.00 4.98 1.75
C LEU A 138 -12.59 5.29 1.19
N PRO A 139 -11.88 6.32 1.69
CA PRO A 139 -10.48 6.56 1.33
C PRO A 139 -9.64 5.38 1.84
N PHE A 140 -9.07 4.60 0.92
CA PHE A 140 -8.37 3.36 1.22
C PHE A 140 -6.88 3.56 1.53
N GLY A 141 -6.31 4.69 1.12
CA GLY A 141 -4.91 5.05 1.31
C GLY A 141 -4.43 4.98 2.77
N PRO A 142 -5.18 5.50 3.77
CA PRO A 142 -4.79 5.38 5.18
C PRO A 142 -4.66 3.93 5.67
N PHE A 143 -5.53 3.04 5.18
CA PHE A 143 -5.48 1.63 5.56
C PHE A 143 -4.33 0.90 4.88
N LEU A 144 -4.04 1.24 3.62
CA LEU A 144 -2.85 0.76 2.90
C LEU A 144 -1.55 1.21 3.59
N ALA A 145 -1.48 2.47 4.03
CA ALA A 145 -0.36 2.98 4.82
C ALA A 145 -0.17 2.16 6.11
N ALA A 146 -1.25 1.92 6.86
CA ALA A 146 -1.18 1.08 8.06
C ALA A 146 -0.69 -0.34 7.76
N GLY A 147 -1.15 -0.95 6.66
CA GLY A 147 -0.70 -2.26 6.20
C GLY A 147 0.79 -2.31 5.87
N LEU A 148 1.32 -1.29 5.19
CA LEU A 148 2.74 -1.18 4.87
C LEU A 148 3.59 -1.12 6.15
N HIS A 149 3.24 -0.22 7.07
CA HIS A 149 3.97 -0.07 8.34
C HIS A 149 3.92 -1.34 9.19
N ALA A 150 2.77 -2.01 9.23
CA ALA A 150 2.65 -3.26 9.97
C ALA A 150 3.46 -4.41 9.34
N ALA A 151 3.51 -4.51 8.01
CA ALA A 151 4.33 -5.49 7.33
C ALA A 151 5.84 -5.28 7.62
N LEU A 152 6.30 -4.02 7.56
CA LEU A 152 7.67 -3.64 7.93
C LEU A 152 8.01 -3.97 9.39
N LEU A 153 7.10 -3.66 10.33
CA LEU A 153 7.27 -3.99 11.75
C LEU A 153 7.35 -5.50 12.00
N LEU A 154 6.69 -6.30 11.17
CA LEU A 154 6.72 -7.76 11.24
C LEU A 154 7.91 -8.37 10.51
N GLY A 155 8.86 -7.54 10.06
CA GLY A 155 10.13 -7.98 9.48
C GLY A 155 10.07 -8.25 7.98
N HIS A 156 8.99 -7.88 7.30
CA HIS A 156 8.93 -7.96 5.84
C HIS A 156 9.63 -6.72 5.28
N ALA A 157 10.93 -6.86 5.05
CA ALA A 157 11.75 -5.91 4.32
C ALA A 157 12.47 -6.66 3.19
N PRO A 158 12.74 -5.99 2.05
CA PRO A 158 13.55 -6.57 0.98
C PRO A 158 14.98 -6.84 1.44
#